data_AF-A0A0P4VZ14-F1
#
_entry.id   AF-A0A0P4VZ14-F1
#
_cell.length_a   1.000
_cell.length_b   1.000
_cell.length_c   1.000
_cell.angle_alpha   90.00
_cell.angle_beta   90.00
_cell.angle_gamma   90.00
#
_symmetry.space_group_name_H-M   'P 1'
#
loop_
_entity.id
_entity.type
_entity.pdbx_description
1 polymer ?
#
loop_
_entity_poly.entity_id
_entity_poly.type
_entity_poly.pdbx_seq_one_letter_code
_entity_poly.pdbx_strand_id
1 'polypeptide(L)'
;MGGQEVPEEWRGALNVTYRMGPSLARRGWQVKLEVNNVKRIVPTYNVIGVLRGNEEPDRYVIYGNHRDSWTFGSCDPSSATATMMEMVRSYGVLLSRGWRPRRSIIFGSWGAGEYGFFGTTEFVEEYLKMFEARAVAHLNVDLAIIQTYNLLVSATPLLHKVIKEATKKTPAPEPGLGYETLWDHWTQRVRAASPDLMDYSLASLSEHSPFYQMVGVPTSYMVWEINFEEYDWSDYPLYHTTFEDFDAMKNLLDPEFRYHLALGRLWALMGLGLADSKILPMDPEDETVMMRKLVAGLRQDYGDVMQVEGVTLDPLEAVVGRFEKAARAFNAKLHNLTSVPPLLARQLNDQLMLLEKCYTHGEGSHHRPYMKNMVFGTDNMNQYGGWLAPGVRDALWEAKRCSTSCPQAWQVVQQQLSVLQAAINAAALALKDIQYM
;
A
#
# COMPACT_ATOMS: atom_id res chain seq x y z
N MET A 1 -14.47 29.97 -23.58
CA MET A 1 -13.36 30.04 -24.56
C MET A 1 -13.95 30.12 -25.97
N GLY A 2 -13.14 30.36 -27.01
CA GLY A 2 -13.52 30.17 -28.42
C GLY A 2 -13.22 28.75 -28.88
N GLY A 3 -13.27 28.50 -30.19
CA GLY A 3 -12.97 27.19 -30.79
C GLY A 3 -14.15 26.20 -30.75
N GLN A 4 -13.86 24.96 -31.16
CA GLN A 4 -14.84 23.87 -31.17
C GLN A 4 -15.24 23.50 -29.74
N GLU A 5 -16.48 23.04 -29.58
CA GLU A 5 -16.95 22.45 -28.34
C GLU A 5 -16.20 21.15 -28.07
N VAL A 6 -15.92 20.87 -26.80
CA VAL A 6 -15.27 19.61 -26.41
C VAL A 6 -16.23 18.43 -26.61
N PRO A 7 -15.71 17.20 -26.85
CA PRO A 7 -16.50 15.97 -26.78
C PRO A 7 -17.28 15.85 -25.48
N GLU A 8 -18.37 15.09 -25.48
CA GLU A 8 -19.26 14.97 -24.32
C GLU A 8 -18.52 14.47 -23.07
N GLU A 9 -17.62 13.50 -23.25
CA GLU A 9 -16.79 12.90 -22.22
C GLU A 9 -15.78 13.87 -21.55
N TRP A 10 -15.56 15.06 -22.11
CA TRP A 10 -14.67 16.10 -21.55
C TRP A 10 -15.44 17.24 -20.87
N ARG A 11 -16.78 17.20 -20.89
CA ARG A 11 -17.61 18.23 -20.25
C ARG A 11 -17.67 17.98 -18.75
N GLY A 12 -17.32 19.00 -17.97
CA GLY A 12 -17.55 19.02 -16.54
C GLY A 12 -18.92 19.61 -16.17
N ALA A 13 -19.14 19.84 -14.88
CA ALA A 13 -20.42 20.31 -14.34
C ALA A 13 -20.57 21.84 -14.23
N LEU A 14 -19.61 22.66 -14.71
CA LEU A 14 -19.75 24.11 -14.68
C LEU A 14 -20.80 24.55 -15.71
N ASN A 15 -21.57 25.59 -15.37
CA ASN A 15 -22.59 26.16 -16.25
C ASN A 15 -21.97 27.04 -17.36
N VAL A 16 -21.15 26.44 -18.22
CA VAL A 16 -20.49 27.06 -19.37
C VAL A 16 -20.39 26.05 -20.51
N THR A 17 -20.33 26.54 -21.75
CA THR A 17 -19.92 25.68 -22.87
C THR A 17 -18.41 25.44 -22.81
N TYR A 18 -18.02 24.20 -22.58
CA TYR A 18 -16.63 23.76 -22.61
C TYR A 18 -16.15 23.75 -24.06
N ARG A 19 -15.07 24.48 -24.35
CA ARG A 19 -14.52 24.62 -25.71
C ARG A 19 -13.01 24.41 -25.68
N MET A 20 -12.44 23.92 -26.77
CA MET A 20 -11.01 23.58 -26.90
C MET A 20 -10.08 24.80 -26.93
N GLY A 21 -10.60 26.01 -27.16
CA GLY A 21 -9.75 27.17 -27.45
C GLY A 21 -9.15 27.10 -28.87
N PRO A 22 -8.01 27.74 -29.14
CA PRO A 22 -7.12 28.45 -28.21
C PRO A 22 -7.53 29.92 -27.95
N SER A 23 -8.50 30.46 -28.71
CA SER A 23 -8.93 31.85 -28.54
C SER A 23 -9.86 32.02 -27.34
N LEU A 24 -9.94 33.25 -26.82
CA LEU A 24 -11.02 33.64 -25.92
C LEU A 24 -12.21 34.17 -26.74
N ALA A 25 -13.41 34.08 -26.17
CA ALA A 25 -14.62 34.57 -26.83
C ALA A 25 -14.53 36.09 -27.12
N ARG A 26 -13.80 36.83 -26.28
CA ARG A 26 -13.51 38.25 -26.50
C ARG A 26 -12.17 38.42 -27.21
N ARG A 27 -12.22 39.02 -28.40
CA ARG A 27 -11.03 39.29 -29.22
C ARG A 27 -10.05 40.21 -28.49
N GLY A 28 -8.77 39.86 -28.55
CA GLY A 28 -7.67 40.64 -27.95
C GLY A 28 -7.44 40.39 -26.46
N TRP A 29 -8.25 39.56 -25.80
CA TRP A 29 -8.01 39.15 -24.41
C TRP A 29 -7.02 38.00 -24.35
N GLN A 30 -6.24 37.97 -23.26
CA GLN A 30 -5.25 36.92 -22.97
C GLN A 30 -5.32 36.55 -21.48
N VAL A 31 -4.95 35.31 -21.16
CA VAL A 31 -4.75 34.86 -19.78
C VAL A 31 -3.28 35.09 -19.43
N LYS A 32 -3.00 35.81 -18.33
CA LYS A 32 -1.66 35.94 -17.77
C LYS A 32 -1.61 35.12 -16.48
N LEU A 33 -0.71 34.16 -16.40
CA LEU A 33 -0.38 33.43 -15.19
C LEU A 33 0.92 34.01 -14.61
N GLU A 34 0.94 34.32 -13.32
CA GLU A 34 2.12 34.76 -12.60
C GLU A 34 2.30 33.88 -11.35
N VAL A 35 3.43 33.19 -11.26
CA VAL A 35 3.75 32.25 -10.17
C VAL A 35 5.10 32.64 -9.58
N ASN A 36 5.11 32.98 -8.29
CA ASN A 36 6.28 33.50 -7.59
C ASN A 36 6.74 32.57 -6.45
N ASN A 37 6.55 31.25 -6.62
CA ASN A 37 6.95 30.23 -5.65
C ASN A 37 8.48 30.19 -5.49
N VAL A 38 8.97 29.98 -4.26
CA VAL A 38 10.40 29.93 -3.95
C VAL A 38 10.75 28.58 -3.36
N LYS A 39 11.72 27.88 -3.96
CA LYS A 39 12.30 26.66 -3.38
C LYS A 39 13.27 27.05 -2.27
N ARG A 40 13.12 26.43 -1.09
CA ARG A 40 14.01 26.65 0.05
C ARG A 40 14.30 25.33 0.73
N ILE A 41 15.51 25.19 1.25
CA ILE A 41 15.84 24.12 2.19
C ILE A 41 15.29 24.54 3.55
N VAL A 42 14.45 23.70 4.13
CA VAL A 42 13.81 23.92 5.43
C VAL A 42 13.95 22.65 6.27
N PRO A 43 14.15 22.77 7.59
CA PRO A 43 14.13 21.60 8.46
C PRO A 43 12.71 21.02 8.56
N THR A 44 12.60 19.70 8.50
CA THR A 44 11.41 18.91 8.84
C THR A 44 11.74 17.92 9.94
N TYR A 45 10.74 17.47 10.70
CA TYR A 45 10.94 16.64 11.89
C TYR A 45 10.00 15.44 11.88
N ASN A 46 10.58 14.24 11.90
CA ASN A 46 9.85 13.04 12.29
C ASN A 46 9.86 12.92 13.82
N VAL A 47 8.78 12.36 14.38
CA VAL A 47 8.73 11.96 15.80
C VAL A 47 8.63 10.45 15.85
N ILE A 48 9.64 9.80 16.46
CA ILE A 48 9.75 8.35 16.53
C ILE A 48 9.57 7.89 17.98
N GLY A 49 8.50 7.15 18.24
CA GLY A 49 8.26 6.47 19.51
C GLY A 49 8.62 4.98 19.40
N VAL A 50 9.30 4.41 20.40
CA VAL A 50 9.66 2.98 20.40
C VAL A 50 9.20 2.31 21.68
N LEU A 51 8.38 1.28 21.54
CA LEU A 51 8.07 0.32 22.60
C LEU A 51 8.94 -0.92 22.42
N ARG A 52 10.01 -1.04 23.19
CA ARG A 52 10.97 -2.14 23.07
C ARG A 52 10.33 -3.49 23.45
N GLY A 53 10.49 -4.48 22.57
CA GLY A 53 10.07 -5.86 22.80
C GLY A 53 10.91 -6.58 23.85
N ASN A 54 10.34 -7.60 24.50
CA ASN A 54 11.02 -8.36 25.57
C ASN A 54 11.74 -9.63 25.10
N GLU A 55 11.33 -10.23 23.98
CA GLU A 55 11.90 -11.49 23.47
C GLU A 55 12.64 -11.32 22.13
N GLU A 56 12.06 -10.57 21.20
CA GLU A 56 12.61 -10.26 19.88
C GLU A 56 12.73 -8.73 19.70
N PRO A 57 13.52 -8.03 20.55
CA PRO A 57 13.63 -6.57 20.50
C PRO A 57 14.20 -6.05 19.17
N ASP A 58 14.83 -6.93 18.38
CA ASP A 58 15.41 -6.66 17.06
C ASP A 58 14.43 -6.95 15.90
N ARG A 59 13.14 -7.10 16.17
CA ARG A 59 12.07 -7.23 15.16
C ARG A 59 11.09 -6.08 15.33
N TYR A 60 10.69 -5.43 14.24
CA TYR A 60 9.94 -4.18 14.28
C TYR A 60 8.59 -4.27 13.59
N VAL A 61 7.52 -4.04 14.33
CA VAL A 61 6.20 -3.70 13.78
C VAL A 61 6.11 -2.18 13.77
N ILE A 62 5.91 -1.57 12.60
CA ILE A 62 6.01 -0.13 12.42
C ILE A 62 4.61 0.41 12.12
N TYR A 63 4.19 1.40 12.89
CA TYR A 63 3.01 2.22 12.64
C TYR A 63 3.44 3.53 12.00
N GLY A 64 2.73 3.99 10.98
CA GLY A 64 3.06 5.21 10.24
C GLY A 64 1.86 6.08 9.93
N ASN A 65 2.05 7.39 10.05
CA ASN A 65 1.14 8.45 9.62
C ASN A 65 1.93 9.77 9.50
N HIS A 66 1.74 10.56 8.44
CA HIS A 66 2.32 11.92 8.42
C HIS A 66 1.53 12.90 9.31
N ARG A 67 2.12 14.06 9.58
CA ARG A 67 1.59 15.04 10.53
C ARG A 67 1.45 16.44 9.94
N ASP A 68 2.22 16.76 8.91
CA ASP A 68 2.06 18.01 8.18
C ASP A 68 0.83 17.96 7.27
N SER A 69 0.18 19.11 7.11
CA SER A 69 -1.01 19.30 6.28
C SER A 69 -0.85 20.57 5.46
N TRP A 70 -1.53 20.66 4.30
CA TRP A 70 -1.56 21.92 3.53
C TRP A 70 -2.19 23.08 4.29
N THR A 71 -3.27 22.81 5.03
CA THR A 71 -3.99 23.80 5.85
C THR A 71 -4.23 23.26 7.27
N PHE A 72 -5.48 23.02 7.67
CA PHE A 72 -5.85 22.42 8.95
C PHE A 72 -5.77 20.89 8.92
N GLY A 73 -6.11 20.27 7.78
CA GLY A 73 -5.87 18.84 7.55
C GLY A 73 -6.68 17.92 8.45
N SER A 74 -7.96 18.22 8.67
CA SER A 74 -8.79 17.45 9.61
C SER A 74 -8.99 15.99 9.18
N CYS A 75 -8.97 15.71 7.87
CA CYS A 75 -8.91 14.36 7.31
C CYS A 75 -7.43 13.99 7.11
N ASP A 76 -6.74 14.76 6.25
CA ASP A 76 -5.37 14.66 5.78
C ASP A 76 -4.39 15.56 6.56
N PRO A 77 -3.61 15.00 7.49
CA PRO A 77 -3.60 13.62 8.01
C PRO A 77 -4.20 13.51 9.42
N SER A 78 -4.76 14.59 9.96
CA SER A 78 -5.00 14.69 11.40
C SER A 78 -6.01 13.67 11.93
N SER A 79 -6.89 13.14 11.08
CA SER A 79 -7.82 12.05 11.44
C SER A 79 -7.06 10.79 11.88
N ALA A 80 -6.01 10.42 11.14
CA ALA A 80 -5.16 9.29 11.46
C ALA A 80 -4.15 9.64 12.56
N THR A 81 -3.65 10.88 12.62
CA THR A 81 -2.77 11.31 13.72
C THR A 81 -3.50 11.17 15.06
N ALA A 82 -4.74 11.65 15.16
CA ALA A 82 -5.56 11.51 16.36
C ALA A 82 -5.79 10.04 16.72
N THR A 83 -6.09 9.21 15.72
CA THR A 83 -6.29 7.77 15.88
C THR A 83 -5.02 7.06 16.39
N MET A 84 -3.86 7.35 15.80
CA MET A 84 -2.56 6.79 16.21
C MET A 84 -2.20 7.22 17.63
N MET A 85 -2.44 8.48 17.99
CA MET A 85 -2.16 8.98 19.35
C MET A 85 -3.00 8.27 20.41
N GLU A 86 -4.28 7.99 20.13
CA GLU A 86 -5.15 7.22 21.03
C GLU A 86 -4.72 5.74 21.14
N MET A 87 -4.24 5.16 20.04
CA MET A 87 -3.63 3.83 20.05
C MET A 87 -2.36 3.81 20.93
N VAL A 88 -1.44 4.76 20.74
CA VAL A 88 -0.21 4.89 21.55
C VAL A 88 -0.56 5.03 23.03
N ARG A 89 -1.57 5.85 23.37
CA ARG A 89 -2.08 5.98 24.74
C ARG A 89 -2.58 4.64 25.28
N SER A 90 -3.32 3.87 24.48
CA SER A 90 -3.84 2.55 24.84
C SER A 90 -2.73 1.52 25.06
N TYR A 91 -1.71 1.49 24.19
CA TYR A 91 -0.49 0.70 24.41
C TYR A 91 0.23 1.10 25.71
N GLY A 92 0.28 2.40 26.03
CA GLY A 92 0.80 2.90 27.30
C GLY A 92 0.04 2.38 28.53
N VAL A 93 -1.29 2.21 28.43
CA VAL A 93 -2.10 1.60 29.49
C VAL A 93 -1.83 0.11 29.63
N LEU A 94 -1.67 -0.63 28.52
CA LEU A 94 -1.27 -2.05 28.58
C LEU A 94 0.09 -2.18 29.26
N LEU A 95 1.01 -1.29 28.89
CA LEU A 95 2.35 -1.25 29.46
C LEU A 95 2.34 -0.99 30.97
N SER A 96 1.56 -0.01 31.45
CA SER A 96 1.48 0.29 32.88
C SER A 96 0.87 -0.85 33.69
N ARG A 97 0.14 -1.77 33.04
CA ARG A 97 -0.41 -3.01 33.60
C ARG A 97 0.54 -4.21 33.48
N GLY A 98 1.78 -4.00 33.04
CA GLY A 98 2.83 -5.03 32.99
C GLY A 98 2.94 -5.79 31.68
N TRP A 99 2.11 -5.49 30.68
CA TRP A 99 2.28 -6.07 29.35
C TRP A 99 3.51 -5.50 28.64
N ARG A 100 4.23 -6.35 27.92
CA ARG A 100 5.33 -5.99 27.03
C ARG A 100 5.19 -6.80 25.75
N PRO A 101 5.36 -6.18 24.57
CA PRO A 101 5.25 -6.92 23.34
C PRO A 101 6.43 -7.86 23.16
N ARG A 102 6.22 -8.96 22.41
CA ARG A 102 7.30 -9.90 22.06
C ARG A 102 8.33 -9.20 21.17
N ARG A 103 7.86 -8.49 20.14
CA ARG A 103 8.65 -7.68 19.18
C ARG A 103 8.58 -6.21 19.52
N SER A 104 9.55 -5.42 19.09
CA SER A 104 9.48 -3.97 19.29
C SER A 104 8.44 -3.35 18.36
N ILE A 105 7.73 -2.34 18.87
CA ILE A 105 6.79 -1.54 18.10
C ILE A 105 7.39 -0.15 17.90
N ILE A 106 7.39 0.34 16.67
CA ILE A 106 7.84 1.69 16.31
C ILE A 106 6.61 2.48 15.87
N PHE A 107 6.45 3.69 16.38
CA PHE A 107 5.44 4.65 15.95
C PHE A 107 6.17 5.80 15.25
N GLY A 108 5.88 6.01 13.98
CA GLY A 108 6.42 7.11 13.19
C GLY A 108 5.36 8.14 12.90
N SER A 109 5.57 9.36 13.40
CA SER A 109 4.80 10.53 12.98
C SER A 109 5.67 11.35 12.04
N TRP A 110 5.39 11.21 10.75
CA TRP A 110 6.25 11.68 9.66
C TRP A 110 6.03 13.17 9.38
N GLY A 111 7.09 13.90 9.03
CA GLY A 111 6.99 15.29 8.57
C GLY A 111 7.23 15.38 7.06
N ALA A 112 6.75 16.45 6.44
CA ALA A 112 6.87 16.68 5.00
C ALA A 112 6.30 15.52 4.13
N GLY A 113 5.19 14.92 4.57
CA GLY A 113 4.35 14.00 3.79
C GLY A 113 3.85 14.65 2.50
N GLU A 114 3.29 15.85 2.63
CA GLU A 114 2.67 16.62 1.54
C GLU A 114 3.67 17.13 0.49
N TYR A 115 4.96 17.11 0.84
CA TYR A 115 6.06 17.53 -0.02
C TYR A 115 6.74 16.35 -0.73
N GLY A 116 6.07 15.19 -0.78
CA GLY A 116 6.57 13.98 -1.44
C GLY A 116 7.19 12.98 -0.46
N PHE A 117 6.57 12.80 0.71
CA PHE A 117 6.94 11.83 1.73
C PHE A 117 8.40 11.94 2.19
N PHE A 118 8.95 13.16 2.21
CA PHE A 118 10.37 13.37 2.52
C PHE A 118 10.72 12.83 3.90
N GLY A 119 9.90 13.06 4.93
CA GLY A 119 10.18 12.53 6.26
C GLY A 119 10.33 11.01 6.27
N THR A 120 9.38 10.28 5.70
CA THR A 120 9.42 8.81 5.70
C THR A 120 10.49 8.26 4.78
N THR A 121 10.69 8.88 3.62
CA THR A 121 11.70 8.48 2.64
C THR A 121 13.09 8.59 3.24
N GLU A 122 13.45 9.75 3.79
CA GLU A 122 14.77 9.99 4.39
C GLU A 122 14.99 9.09 5.61
N PHE A 123 13.94 8.80 6.39
CA PHE A 123 14.02 7.85 7.50
C PHE A 123 14.30 6.42 7.02
N VAL A 124 13.65 5.98 5.95
CA VAL A 124 13.91 4.68 5.34
C VAL A 124 15.31 4.61 4.74
N GLU A 125 15.80 5.69 4.13
CA GLU A 125 17.16 5.77 3.59
C GLU A 125 18.23 5.70 4.68
N GLU A 126 18.06 6.47 5.75
CA GLU A 126 18.98 6.48 6.90
C GLU A 126 19.10 5.09 7.55
N TYR A 127 17.98 4.39 7.69
CA TYR A 127 17.89 3.09 8.37
C TYR A 127 17.70 1.90 7.42
N LEU A 128 18.06 2.05 6.14
CA LEU A 128 17.77 1.07 5.08
C LEU A 128 18.15 -0.36 5.48
N LYS A 129 19.41 -0.55 5.89
CA LYS A 129 19.94 -1.87 6.27
C LYS A 129 19.29 -2.44 7.52
N MET A 130 18.83 -1.58 8.40
CA MET A 130 18.10 -2.00 9.59
C MET A 130 16.72 -2.53 9.18
N PHE A 131 15.97 -1.82 8.34
CA PHE A 131 14.65 -2.26 7.91
C PHE A 131 14.70 -3.50 7.00
N GLU A 132 15.70 -3.60 6.10
CA GLU A 132 15.95 -4.80 5.30
C GLU A 132 16.07 -6.05 6.20
N ALA A 133 16.75 -5.94 7.34
CA ALA A 133 17.02 -7.07 8.22
C ALA A 133 15.97 -7.34 9.32
N ARG A 134 15.20 -6.32 9.73
CA ARG A 134 14.46 -6.35 11.01
C ARG A 134 12.99 -5.94 10.94
N ALA A 135 12.56 -5.24 9.89
CA ALA A 135 11.18 -4.81 9.78
C ALA A 135 10.26 -6.00 9.46
N VAL A 136 9.25 -6.21 10.29
CA VAL A 136 8.22 -7.23 10.15
C VAL A 136 7.13 -6.75 9.22
N ALA A 137 6.58 -5.58 9.50
CA ALA A 137 5.52 -4.97 8.70
C ALA A 137 5.46 -3.45 8.96
N HIS A 138 4.92 -2.71 7.98
CA HIS A 138 4.56 -1.30 8.08
C HIS A 138 3.04 -1.14 7.95
N LEU A 139 2.40 -0.68 9.01
CA LEU A 139 0.95 -0.48 9.10
C LEU A 139 0.67 1.01 8.95
N ASN A 140 0.43 1.45 7.73
CA ASN A 140 0.17 2.86 7.40
C ASN A 140 -1.31 3.19 7.51
N VAL A 141 -1.60 4.34 8.09
CA VAL A 141 -2.88 5.03 7.95
C VAL A 141 -2.54 6.49 7.74
N ASP A 142 -2.76 6.97 6.53
CA ASP A 142 -2.55 8.37 6.15
C ASP A 142 -3.76 9.21 6.60
N LEU A 143 -4.92 8.81 6.09
CA LEU A 143 -6.23 9.37 6.40
C LEU A 143 -7.04 8.26 7.08
N ALA A 144 -7.61 8.52 8.25
CA ALA A 144 -8.55 7.57 8.85
C ALA A 144 -9.93 7.68 8.18
N ILE A 145 -10.36 8.90 7.86
CA ILE A 145 -11.71 9.21 7.37
C ILE A 145 -11.65 10.17 6.19
N ILE A 146 -12.17 9.74 5.04
CA ILE A 146 -12.56 10.66 3.96
C ILE A 146 -14.09 10.69 3.80
N GLN A 147 -14.76 9.60 4.19
CA GLN A 147 -16.21 9.46 4.36
C GLN A 147 -16.49 8.21 5.22
N THR A 148 -17.75 7.87 5.52
CA THR A 148 -18.11 6.77 6.44
C THR A 148 -18.89 5.62 5.79
N TYR A 149 -18.63 5.32 4.50
CA TYR A 149 -19.35 4.27 3.78
C TYR A 149 -18.74 2.87 3.97
N ASN A 150 -17.62 2.59 3.31
CA ASN A 150 -16.93 1.30 3.35
C ASN A 150 -15.53 1.46 3.91
N LEU A 151 -14.97 0.36 4.43
CA LEU A 151 -13.55 0.31 4.73
C LEU A 151 -12.81 -0.05 3.43
N LEU A 152 -11.95 0.84 2.96
CA LEU A 152 -10.96 0.50 1.93
C LEU A 152 -9.72 -0.08 2.63
N VAL A 153 -9.23 -1.21 2.15
CA VAL A 153 -7.95 -1.77 2.60
C VAL A 153 -7.12 -2.17 1.40
N SER A 154 -5.91 -1.61 1.34
CA SER A 154 -4.86 -2.04 0.43
C SER A 154 -3.75 -2.68 1.25
N ALA A 155 -3.34 -3.90 0.92
CA ALA A 155 -2.29 -4.57 1.67
C ALA A 155 -1.54 -5.63 0.85
N THR A 156 -0.28 -5.84 1.20
CA THR A 156 0.47 -6.97 0.67
C THR A 156 -0.19 -8.29 1.11
N PRO A 157 -0.16 -9.34 0.26
CA PRO A 157 -0.86 -10.59 0.56
C PRO A 157 -0.51 -11.20 1.92
N LEU A 158 0.74 -11.10 2.38
CA LEU A 158 1.13 -11.63 3.70
C LEU A 158 0.36 -11.05 4.88
N LEU A 159 -0.23 -9.85 4.75
CA LEU A 159 -1.01 -9.22 5.81
C LEU A 159 -2.51 -9.53 5.74
N HIS A 160 -3.00 -10.23 4.72
CA HIS A 160 -4.42 -10.47 4.51
C HIS A 160 -5.05 -11.24 5.68
N LYS A 161 -4.38 -12.31 6.13
CA LYS A 161 -4.78 -13.04 7.33
C LYS A 161 -4.82 -12.16 8.59
N VAL A 162 -3.81 -11.33 8.79
CA VAL A 162 -3.71 -10.40 9.94
C VAL A 162 -4.90 -9.45 9.97
N ILE A 163 -5.21 -8.83 8.83
CA ILE A 163 -6.31 -7.88 8.68
C ILE A 163 -7.64 -8.60 8.94
N LYS A 164 -7.87 -9.75 8.30
CA LYS A 164 -9.09 -10.56 8.46
C LYS A 164 -9.34 -10.98 9.91
N GLU A 165 -8.30 -11.39 10.63
CA GLU A 165 -8.43 -11.76 12.04
C GLU A 165 -8.70 -10.54 12.93
N ALA A 166 -8.09 -9.39 12.62
CA ALA A 166 -8.30 -8.15 13.37
C ALA A 166 -9.71 -7.57 13.13
N THR A 167 -10.23 -7.59 11.89
CA THR A 167 -11.59 -7.13 11.58
C THR A 167 -12.66 -7.98 12.27
N LYS A 168 -12.44 -9.30 12.40
CA LYS A 168 -13.35 -10.19 13.14
C LYS A 168 -13.40 -9.91 14.64
N LYS A 169 -12.35 -9.29 15.19
CA LYS A 169 -12.26 -8.90 16.62
C LYS A 169 -12.67 -7.45 16.86
N THR A 170 -12.94 -6.69 15.80
CA THR A 170 -13.29 -5.28 15.87
C THR A 170 -14.82 -5.15 15.78
N PRO A 171 -15.50 -4.49 16.73
CA PRO A 171 -16.94 -4.21 16.61
C PRO A 171 -17.24 -3.34 15.39
N ALA A 172 -18.38 -3.55 14.75
CA ALA A 172 -18.83 -2.66 13.68
C ALA A 172 -19.07 -1.22 14.19
N PRO A 173 -18.78 -0.18 13.39
CA PRO A 173 -18.95 1.22 13.81
C PRO A 173 -20.42 1.63 13.95
N GLU A 174 -21.33 0.94 13.25
CA GLU A 174 -22.76 1.29 13.19
C GLU A 174 -23.66 0.15 13.68
N PRO A 175 -24.06 0.15 14.96
CA PRO A 175 -24.97 -0.86 15.50
C PRO A 175 -26.33 -0.92 14.79
N GLY A 176 -26.78 0.20 14.20
CA GLY A 176 -28.06 0.31 13.51
C GLY A 176 -28.15 -0.48 12.20
N LEU A 177 -27.00 -0.86 11.61
CA LEU A 177 -26.96 -1.64 10.37
C LEU A 177 -27.04 -3.16 10.59
N GLY A 178 -27.04 -3.62 11.85
CA GLY A 178 -27.17 -5.04 12.17
C GLY A 178 -25.89 -5.88 12.00
N TYR A 179 -24.74 -5.24 11.78
CA TYR A 179 -23.44 -5.91 11.75
C TYR A 179 -22.85 -6.02 13.16
N GLU A 180 -22.39 -7.21 13.55
CA GLU A 180 -21.74 -7.41 14.85
C GLU A 180 -20.25 -7.01 14.80
N THR A 181 -19.54 -7.48 13.77
CA THR A 181 -18.11 -7.22 13.60
C THR A 181 -17.83 -6.34 12.39
N LEU A 182 -16.67 -5.69 12.39
CA LEU A 182 -16.16 -4.96 11.24
C LEU A 182 -16.00 -5.88 10.03
N TRP A 183 -15.70 -7.18 10.25
CA TRP A 183 -15.68 -8.17 9.15
C TRP A 183 -17.04 -8.34 8.49
N ASP A 184 -18.13 -8.37 9.27
CA ASP A 184 -19.49 -8.50 8.72
C ASP A 184 -19.89 -7.22 7.99
N HIS A 185 -19.65 -6.06 8.60
CA HIS A 185 -19.88 -4.76 7.96
C HIS A 185 -19.15 -4.66 6.62
N TRP A 186 -17.87 -5.07 6.62
CA TRP A 186 -17.02 -4.95 5.47
C TRP A 186 -17.44 -5.93 4.35
N THR A 187 -17.69 -7.20 4.66
CA THR A 187 -17.94 -8.21 3.61
C THR A 187 -19.37 -8.23 3.07
N GLN A 188 -20.34 -7.66 3.79
CA GLN A 188 -21.75 -7.71 3.41
C GLN A 188 -22.27 -6.41 2.77
N ARG A 189 -21.51 -5.30 2.81
CA ARG A 189 -21.85 -4.08 2.07
C ARG A 189 -21.45 -4.19 0.60
N VAL A 190 -22.23 -3.53 -0.24
CA VAL A 190 -22.02 -3.52 -1.70
C VAL A 190 -20.76 -2.71 -2.03
N ARG A 191 -19.99 -3.21 -3.01
CA ARG A 191 -18.76 -2.60 -3.53
C ARG A 191 -18.68 -2.73 -5.04
N ALA A 192 -19.60 -2.09 -5.76
CA ALA A 192 -19.62 -2.20 -7.23
C ALA A 192 -18.31 -1.72 -7.89
N ALA A 193 -17.63 -0.72 -7.29
CA ALA A 193 -16.40 -0.14 -7.82
C ALA A 193 -15.12 -0.96 -7.52
N SER A 194 -15.15 -1.89 -6.57
CA SER A 194 -13.97 -2.67 -6.14
C SER A 194 -14.39 -4.03 -5.59
N PRO A 195 -14.47 -5.07 -6.43
CA PRO A 195 -15.01 -6.38 -6.03
C PRO A 195 -14.07 -7.17 -5.11
N ASP A 196 -12.77 -6.88 -5.14
CA ASP A 196 -11.81 -7.49 -4.23
C ASP A 196 -11.94 -6.86 -2.84
N LEU A 197 -12.08 -7.69 -1.79
CA LEU A 197 -12.22 -7.19 -0.42
C LEU A 197 -10.98 -6.42 0.06
N MET A 198 -9.79 -6.90 -0.34
CA MET A 198 -8.49 -6.29 -0.08
C MET A 198 -7.80 -6.11 -1.43
N ASP A 199 -7.48 -4.86 -1.75
CA ASP A 199 -6.69 -4.57 -2.94
C ASP A 199 -5.21 -4.85 -2.67
N TYR A 200 -4.52 -5.42 -3.66
CA TYR A 200 -3.06 -5.55 -3.64
C TYR A 200 -2.38 -4.23 -4.01
N SER A 201 -3.15 -3.27 -4.54
CA SER A 201 -2.72 -1.94 -4.94
C SER A 201 -2.35 -1.07 -3.75
N LEU A 202 -1.11 -1.18 -3.29
CA LEU A 202 -0.44 -0.18 -2.44
C LEU A 202 0.05 1.02 -3.26
N ALA A 203 -0.70 1.39 -4.29
CA ALA A 203 -0.20 2.25 -5.35
C ALA A 203 -0.35 3.72 -5.05
N SER A 204 -1.37 4.06 -4.25
CA SER A 204 -1.47 5.40 -3.73
C SER A 204 -0.15 5.75 -3.06
N LEU A 205 0.49 6.79 -3.56
CA LEU A 205 1.71 7.31 -3.01
C LEU A 205 1.37 7.93 -1.65
N SER A 206 1.81 7.27 -0.59
CA SER A 206 1.70 7.71 0.80
C SER A 206 2.96 7.23 1.53
N GLU A 207 3.05 7.41 2.85
CA GLU A 207 4.25 7.10 3.63
C GLU A 207 4.62 5.62 3.64
N HIS A 208 3.73 4.75 3.17
CA HIS A 208 4.07 3.36 2.98
C HIS A 208 4.96 3.07 1.78
N SER A 209 4.98 3.95 0.78
CA SER A 209 5.71 3.70 -0.48
C SER A 209 7.20 3.45 -0.25
N PRO A 210 7.96 4.24 0.54
CA PRO A 210 9.38 3.96 0.77
C PRO A 210 9.63 2.61 1.44
N PHE A 211 8.84 2.24 2.45
CA PHE A 211 8.97 0.94 3.14
C PHE A 211 8.78 -0.25 2.20
N TYR A 212 7.78 -0.18 1.32
CA TYR A 212 7.49 -1.28 0.42
C TYR A 212 8.39 -1.26 -0.83
N GLN A 213 8.54 -0.10 -1.46
CA GLN A 213 9.25 0.04 -2.73
C GLN A 213 10.76 0.01 -2.60
N MET A 214 11.34 0.48 -1.49
CA MET A 214 12.79 0.51 -1.32
C MET A 214 13.33 -0.69 -0.55
N VAL A 215 12.51 -1.30 0.33
CA VAL A 215 12.94 -2.31 1.32
C VAL A 215 12.16 -3.62 1.22
N GLY A 216 10.97 -3.63 0.59
CA GLY A 216 10.12 -4.82 0.50
C GLY A 216 9.49 -5.22 1.84
N VAL A 217 9.20 -4.25 2.72
CA VAL A 217 8.52 -4.51 3.99
C VAL A 217 7.02 -4.74 3.75
N PRO A 218 6.44 -5.87 4.21
CA PRO A 218 5.00 -6.10 4.13
C PRO A 218 4.21 -4.93 4.70
N THR A 219 3.19 -4.49 3.97
CA THR A 219 2.61 -3.17 4.17
C THR A 219 1.10 -3.20 4.06
N SER A 220 0.41 -2.40 4.87
CA SER A 220 -1.02 -2.14 4.74
C SER A 220 -1.32 -0.64 4.75
N TYR A 221 -2.40 -0.27 4.06
CA TYR A 221 -3.04 1.03 4.06
C TYR A 221 -4.55 0.81 4.25
N MET A 222 -5.20 1.66 5.05
CA MET A 222 -6.64 1.58 5.28
C MET A 222 -7.25 2.96 5.51
N VAL A 223 -8.46 3.17 5.02
CA VAL A 223 -9.24 4.41 5.16
C VAL A 223 -10.73 4.10 5.06
N TRP A 224 -11.57 4.89 5.72
CA TRP A 224 -13.01 4.86 5.44
C TRP A 224 -13.35 5.70 4.20
N GLU A 225 -13.90 5.06 3.17
CA GLU A 225 -14.08 5.61 1.83
C GLU A 225 -15.50 6.14 1.56
N ILE A 226 -15.62 6.77 0.38
CA ILE A 226 -16.84 7.37 -0.16
C ILE A 226 -17.76 6.29 -0.73
N ASN A 227 -19.07 6.55 -0.70
CA ASN A 227 -20.03 5.75 -1.46
C ASN A 227 -19.94 6.07 -2.96
N PHE A 228 -18.99 5.44 -3.66
CA PHE A 228 -18.82 5.63 -5.12
C PHE A 228 -19.99 5.08 -5.96
N GLU A 229 -20.95 4.36 -5.36
CA GLU A 229 -22.19 3.98 -6.04
C GLU A 229 -23.21 5.13 -6.09
N GLU A 230 -23.13 6.03 -5.13
CA GLU A 230 -24.03 7.19 -4.99
C GLU A 230 -23.39 8.46 -5.55
N TYR A 231 -22.08 8.60 -5.39
CA TYR A 231 -21.34 9.79 -5.77
C TYR A 231 -20.33 9.49 -6.89
N ASP A 232 -20.49 10.19 -8.01
CA ASP A 232 -19.51 10.23 -9.10
C ASP A 232 -18.41 11.26 -8.77
N TRP A 233 -17.68 11.00 -7.68
CA TRP A 233 -16.54 11.80 -7.25
C TRP A 233 -15.25 11.03 -7.47
N SER A 234 -14.19 11.75 -7.83
CA SER A 234 -12.85 11.15 -7.96
C SER A 234 -12.14 11.04 -6.61
N ASP A 235 -12.50 11.89 -5.65
CA ASP A 235 -11.97 11.92 -4.28
C ASP A 235 -12.95 12.69 -3.36
N TYR A 236 -12.60 12.94 -2.10
CA TYR A 236 -13.47 13.69 -1.18
C TYR A 236 -13.39 15.21 -1.44
N PRO A 237 -14.53 15.94 -1.44
CA PRO A 237 -14.58 17.35 -1.88
C PRO A 237 -13.72 18.36 -1.10
N LEU A 238 -13.26 18.01 0.11
CA LEU A 238 -12.52 18.92 1.00
C LEU A 238 -11.00 18.84 0.82
N TYR A 239 -10.52 17.84 0.09
CA TYR A 239 -9.09 17.50 -0.07
C TYR A 239 -8.21 18.72 -0.36
N HIS A 240 -7.20 18.95 0.50
CA HIS A 240 -6.18 20.00 0.36
C HIS A 240 -6.74 21.43 0.30
N THR A 241 -7.94 21.66 0.85
CA THR A 241 -8.56 22.98 0.94
C THR A 241 -8.59 23.52 2.36
N THR A 242 -8.87 24.82 2.52
CA THR A 242 -9.10 25.42 3.85
C THR A 242 -10.40 24.96 4.52
N PHE A 243 -11.29 24.28 3.80
CA PHE A 243 -12.56 23.74 4.33
C PHE A 243 -12.37 22.39 5.02
N GLU A 244 -11.16 21.86 4.97
CA GLU A 244 -10.79 20.62 5.62
C GLU A 244 -10.48 20.84 7.11
N ASP A 245 -11.45 21.34 7.85
CA ASP A 245 -11.32 21.73 9.25
C ASP A 245 -12.06 20.79 10.23
N PHE A 246 -11.82 20.99 11.52
CA PHE A 246 -12.44 20.16 12.55
C PHE A 246 -13.98 20.24 12.57
N ASP A 247 -14.57 21.35 12.09
CA ASP A 247 -16.02 21.48 12.02
C ASP A 247 -16.59 20.54 10.95
N ALA A 248 -15.96 20.49 9.77
CA ALA A 248 -16.30 19.52 8.73
C ALA A 248 -16.20 18.08 9.25
N MET A 249 -15.12 17.74 9.97
CA MET A 249 -14.97 16.41 10.56
C MET A 249 -16.09 16.09 11.56
N LYS A 250 -16.34 17.01 12.50
CA LYS A 250 -17.26 16.80 13.63
C LYS A 250 -18.74 16.92 13.26
N ASN A 251 -19.09 17.67 12.22
CA ASN A 251 -20.49 17.92 11.88
C ASN A 251 -20.92 17.19 10.60
N LEU A 252 -20.00 16.82 9.72
CA LEU A 252 -20.32 16.23 8.41
C LEU A 252 -19.82 14.79 8.25
N LEU A 253 -18.58 14.50 8.69
CA LEU A 253 -17.92 13.23 8.36
C LEU A 253 -18.14 12.14 9.42
N ASP A 254 -17.65 12.34 10.65
CA ASP A 254 -17.77 11.35 11.73
C ASP A 254 -18.20 12.01 13.06
N PRO A 255 -19.47 12.47 13.19
CA PRO A 255 -19.89 13.29 14.32
C PRO A 255 -19.74 12.65 15.70
N GLU A 256 -19.79 11.33 15.75
CA GLU A 256 -19.65 10.54 16.97
C GLU A 256 -18.28 9.88 17.11
N PHE A 257 -17.37 10.08 16.15
CA PHE A 257 -16.04 9.47 16.11
C PHE A 257 -16.06 7.93 16.16
N ARG A 258 -17.16 7.31 15.72
CA ARG A 258 -17.35 5.85 15.77
C ARG A 258 -16.48 5.14 14.74
N TYR A 259 -16.29 5.77 13.59
CA TYR A 259 -15.49 5.23 12.50
C TYR A 259 -13.99 5.38 12.79
N HIS A 260 -13.56 6.51 13.36
CA HIS A 260 -12.21 6.66 13.92
C HIS A 260 -11.92 5.56 14.94
N LEU A 261 -12.85 5.31 15.88
CA LEU A 261 -12.68 4.29 16.91
C LEU A 261 -12.60 2.87 16.32
N ALA A 262 -13.43 2.56 15.32
CA ALA A 262 -13.39 1.27 14.64
C ALA A 262 -12.05 1.06 13.91
N LEU A 263 -11.57 2.06 13.17
CA LEU A 263 -10.28 1.98 12.47
C LEU A 263 -9.10 1.92 13.44
N GLY A 264 -9.12 2.71 14.52
CA GLY A 264 -8.09 2.66 15.56
C GLY A 264 -8.03 1.30 16.27
N ARG A 265 -9.17 0.65 16.51
CA ARG A 265 -9.22 -0.72 17.05
C ARG A 265 -8.64 -1.74 16.08
N LEU A 266 -9.03 -1.67 14.80
CA LEU A 266 -8.49 -2.52 13.75
C LEU A 266 -6.96 -2.38 13.69
N TRP A 267 -6.48 -1.14 13.57
CA TRP A 267 -5.07 -0.81 13.44
C TRP A 267 -4.26 -1.25 14.66
N ALA A 268 -4.79 -1.07 15.88
CA ALA A 268 -4.18 -1.58 17.11
C ALA A 268 -4.13 -3.12 17.15
N LEU A 269 -5.22 -3.80 16.80
CA LEU A 269 -5.30 -5.26 16.83
C LEU A 269 -4.38 -5.91 15.78
N MET A 270 -4.19 -5.29 14.62
CA MET A 270 -3.23 -5.73 13.62
C MET A 270 -1.79 -5.74 14.18
N GLY A 271 -1.34 -4.62 14.75
CA GLY A 271 0.01 -4.56 15.30
C GLY A 271 0.20 -5.37 16.58
N LEU A 272 -0.83 -5.52 17.44
CA LEU A 272 -0.78 -6.49 18.55
C LEU A 272 -0.60 -7.92 18.03
N GLY A 273 -1.38 -8.31 17.01
CA GLY A 273 -1.26 -9.62 16.37
C GLY A 273 0.16 -9.88 15.85
N LEU A 274 0.76 -8.91 15.18
CA LEU A 274 2.13 -9.01 14.66
C LEU A 274 3.21 -8.93 15.75
N ALA A 275 2.99 -8.11 16.78
CA ALA A 275 3.99 -7.84 17.80
C ALA A 275 4.06 -8.94 18.86
N ASP A 276 2.96 -9.64 19.15
CA ASP A 276 2.88 -10.61 20.25
C ASP A 276 2.86 -12.07 19.80
N SER A 277 2.40 -12.36 18.58
CA SER A 277 2.26 -13.76 18.14
C SER A 277 3.63 -14.44 18.05
N LYS A 278 3.72 -15.64 18.63
CA LYS A 278 4.95 -16.45 18.63
C LYS A 278 5.42 -16.78 17.21
N ILE A 279 4.49 -17.21 16.36
CA ILE A 279 4.68 -17.27 14.90
C ILE A 279 3.94 -16.09 14.29
N LEU A 280 4.56 -15.38 13.35
CA LEU A 280 3.92 -14.29 12.63
C LEU A 280 2.63 -14.78 11.97
N PRO A 281 1.49 -14.09 12.13
CA PRO A 281 0.20 -14.49 11.57
C PRO A 281 0.08 -14.20 10.06
N MET A 282 1.15 -14.49 9.31
CA MET A 282 1.27 -14.30 7.87
C MET A 282 1.07 -15.62 7.13
N ASP A 283 0.56 -15.57 5.90
CA ASP A 283 0.29 -16.75 5.09
C ASP A 283 0.92 -16.61 3.69
N PRO A 284 2.02 -17.31 3.39
CA PRO A 284 2.64 -17.30 2.07
C PRO A 284 1.75 -17.82 0.93
N GLU A 285 0.66 -18.53 1.22
CA GLU A 285 -0.27 -18.94 0.16
C GLU A 285 -1.12 -17.78 -0.37
N ASP A 286 -1.33 -16.71 0.42
CA ASP A 286 -2.07 -15.53 -0.03
C ASP A 286 -1.36 -14.84 -1.22
N GLU A 287 -0.02 -14.89 -1.26
CA GLU A 287 0.82 -14.40 -2.37
C GLU A 287 0.53 -15.10 -3.70
N THR A 288 0.09 -16.37 -3.67
CA THR A 288 -0.13 -17.16 -4.88
C THR A 288 -1.27 -16.60 -5.73
N VAL A 289 -2.29 -16.01 -5.09
CA VAL A 289 -3.42 -15.37 -5.78
C VAL A 289 -2.93 -14.15 -6.54
N MET A 290 -2.12 -13.30 -5.91
CA MET A 290 -1.51 -12.13 -6.54
C MET A 290 -0.61 -12.54 -7.71
N MET A 291 0.25 -13.57 -7.54
CA MET A 291 1.12 -14.05 -8.62
C MET A 291 0.33 -14.57 -9.83
N ARG A 292 -0.80 -15.25 -9.61
CA ARG A 292 -1.68 -15.68 -10.70
C ARG A 292 -2.35 -14.51 -11.40
N LYS A 293 -2.84 -13.52 -10.63
CA LYS A 293 -3.41 -12.28 -11.18
C LYS A 293 -2.37 -11.53 -12.02
N LEU A 294 -1.11 -11.47 -11.58
CA LEU A 294 0.00 -10.87 -12.32
C LEU A 294 0.16 -11.53 -13.70
N VAL A 295 0.32 -12.86 -13.74
CA VAL A 295 0.53 -13.59 -15.01
C VAL A 295 -0.68 -13.45 -15.92
N ALA A 296 -1.89 -13.60 -15.36
CA ALA A 296 -3.13 -13.46 -16.12
C ALA A 296 -3.26 -12.06 -16.73
N GLY A 297 -2.95 -11.00 -15.98
CA GLY A 297 -2.96 -9.63 -16.47
C GLY A 297 -1.96 -9.39 -17.58
N LEU A 298 -0.72 -9.88 -17.46
CA LEU A 298 0.28 -9.76 -18.54
C LEU A 298 -0.18 -10.48 -19.82
N ARG A 299 -0.77 -11.67 -19.68
CA ARG A 299 -1.32 -12.43 -20.80
C ARG A 299 -2.50 -11.70 -21.45
N GLN A 300 -3.43 -11.19 -20.65
CA GLN A 300 -4.61 -10.49 -21.12
C GLN A 300 -4.24 -9.20 -21.88
N ASP A 301 -3.30 -8.42 -21.34
CA ASP A 301 -3.03 -7.08 -21.86
C ASP A 301 -2.04 -7.09 -23.04
N TYR A 302 -1.13 -8.07 -23.09
CA TYR A 302 0.00 -8.08 -24.03
C TYR A 302 0.23 -9.41 -24.76
N GLY A 303 -0.58 -10.44 -24.51
CA GLY A 303 -0.37 -11.80 -25.03
C GLY A 303 -0.18 -11.87 -26.55
N ASP A 304 -1.05 -11.19 -27.31
CA ASP A 304 -1.00 -11.18 -28.78
C ASP A 304 0.31 -10.60 -29.31
N VAL A 305 0.76 -9.47 -28.74
CA VAL A 305 1.99 -8.79 -29.19
C VAL A 305 3.22 -9.59 -28.79
N MET A 306 3.24 -10.16 -27.58
CA MET A 306 4.33 -11.04 -27.13
C MET A 306 4.47 -12.27 -28.04
N GLN A 307 3.34 -12.87 -28.47
CA GLN A 307 3.35 -14.03 -29.36
C GLN A 307 3.98 -13.72 -30.72
N VAL A 308 3.64 -12.56 -31.32
CA VAL A 308 4.21 -12.11 -32.60
C VAL A 308 5.74 -11.96 -32.52
N GLU A 309 6.24 -11.53 -31.36
CA GLU A 309 7.67 -11.21 -31.14
C GLU A 309 8.43 -12.37 -30.48
N GLY A 310 7.81 -13.55 -30.36
CA GLY A 310 8.44 -14.75 -29.82
C GLY A 310 8.75 -14.71 -28.31
N VAL A 311 8.06 -13.86 -27.56
CA VAL A 311 8.16 -13.76 -26.10
C VAL A 311 7.10 -14.67 -25.45
N THR A 312 7.52 -15.53 -24.53
CA THR A 312 6.63 -16.45 -23.78
C THR A 312 6.63 -16.16 -22.28
N LEU A 313 5.50 -16.41 -21.62
CA LEU A 313 5.34 -16.35 -20.17
C LEU A 313 5.59 -17.71 -19.48
N ASP A 314 5.84 -18.81 -20.21
CA ASP A 314 5.99 -20.15 -19.61
C ASP A 314 7.07 -20.22 -18.52
N PRO A 315 8.26 -19.57 -18.65
CA PRO A 315 9.24 -19.54 -17.57
C PRO A 315 8.74 -18.82 -16.32
N LEU A 316 7.94 -17.77 -16.49
CA LEU A 316 7.30 -17.04 -15.40
C LEU A 316 6.26 -17.91 -14.69
N GLU A 317 5.43 -18.64 -15.45
CA GLU A 317 4.49 -19.60 -14.87
C GLU A 317 5.19 -20.73 -14.11
N ALA A 318 6.32 -21.20 -14.63
CA ALA A 318 7.10 -22.23 -13.97
C ALA A 318 7.70 -21.77 -12.63
N VAL A 319 8.15 -20.52 -12.49
CA VAL A 319 8.59 -19.97 -11.19
C VAL A 319 7.43 -19.75 -10.23
N VAL A 320 6.27 -19.27 -10.73
CA VAL A 320 5.06 -19.12 -9.92
C VAL A 320 4.62 -20.48 -9.38
N GLY A 321 4.58 -21.53 -10.21
CA GLY A 321 4.27 -22.89 -9.77
C GLY A 321 5.26 -23.44 -8.73
N ARG A 322 6.55 -23.08 -8.82
CA ARG A 322 7.55 -23.41 -7.79
C ARG A 322 7.27 -22.69 -6.47
N PHE A 323 6.93 -21.41 -6.52
CA PHE A 323 6.55 -20.64 -5.34
C PHE A 323 5.32 -21.24 -4.66
N GLU A 324 4.26 -21.54 -5.41
CA GLU A 324 3.04 -22.16 -4.86
C GLU A 324 3.33 -23.47 -4.13
N LYS A 325 4.19 -24.31 -4.71
CA LYS A 325 4.59 -25.58 -4.07
C LYS A 325 5.36 -25.32 -2.77
N ALA A 326 6.24 -24.32 -2.76
CA ALA A 326 7.01 -23.95 -1.57
C ALA A 326 6.12 -23.36 -0.46
N ALA A 327 5.18 -22.47 -0.80
CA ALA A 327 4.20 -21.90 0.12
C ALA A 327 3.33 -22.97 0.77
N ARG A 328 2.73 -23.87 -0.03
CA ARG A 328 1.95 -25.01 0.47
C ARG A 328 2.77 -25.92 1.39
N ALA A 329 4.02 -26.20 1.03
CA ALA A 329 4.90 -27.03 1.85
C ALA A 329 5.24 -26.35 3.20
N PHE A 330 5.51 -25.03 3.18
CA PHE A 330 5.77 -24.24 4.38
C PHE A 330 4.55 -24.25 5.33
N ASN A 331 3.35 -24.01 4.81
CA ASN A 331 2.13 -24.04 5.61
C ASN A 331 1.82 -25.44 6.15
N ALA A 332 1.96 -26.48 5.33
CA ALA A 332 1.78 -27.87 5.79
C ALA A 332 2.77 -28.22 6.91
N LYS A 333 4.02 -27.78 6.81
CA LYS A 333 5.02 -27.92 7.88
C LYS A 333 4.54 -27.20 9.14
N LEU A 334 4.14 -25.94 9.05
CA LEU A 334 3.68 -25.15 10.19
C LEU A 334 2.49 -25.80 10.90
N HIS A 335 1.52 -26.32 10.15
CA HIS A 335 0.35 -27.04 10.68
C HIS A 335 0.70 -28.35 11.39
N ASN A 336 1.75 -29.05 10.95
CA ASN A 336 2.17 -30.32 11.52
C ASN A 336 3.09 -30.18 12.76
N LEU A 337 3.50 -28.96 13.12
CA LEU A 337 4.33 -28.73 14.32
C LEU A 337 3.49 -28.89 15.60
N THR A 338 3.87 -29.87 16.43
CA THR A 338 3.28 -30.07 17.76
C THR A 338 3.89 -29.19 18.84
N SER A 339 5.13 -28.74 18.63
CA SER A 339 5.82 -27.77 19.48
C SER A 339 6.73 -26.89 18.65
N VAL A 340 6.90 -25.64 19.08
CA VAL A 340 7.75 -24.66 18.40
C VAL A 340 8.74 -24.07 19.41
N PRO A 341 9.95 -24.62 19.56
CA PRO A 341 10.99 -24.02 20.40
C PRO A 341 11.36 -22.60 19.92
N PRO A 342 11.92 -21.73 20.78
CA PRO A 342 12.22 -20.34 20.43
C PRO A 342 13.08 -20.17 19.17
N LEU A 343 14.10 -21.00 18.98
CA LEU A 343 14.96 -20.92 17.79
C LEU A 343 14.22 -21.33 16.51
N LEU A 344 13.38 -22.37 16.57
CA LEU A 344 12.56 -22.77 15.43
C LEU A 344 11.52 -21.70 15.11
N ALA A 345 10.89 -21.09 16.13
CA ALA A 345 9.98 -19.97 15.93
C ALA A 345 10.67 -18.81 15.20
N ARG A 346 11.90 -18.46 15.63
CA ARG A 346 12.71 -17.43 15.00
C ARG A 346 13.03 -17.74 13.53
N GLN A 347 13.43 -18.97 13.23
CA GLN A 347 13.72 -19.39 11.85
C GLN A 347 12.47 -19.27 10.95
N LEU A 348 11.32 -19.79 11.40
CA LEU A 348 10.06 -19.70 10.66
C LEU A 348 9.62 -18.24 10.47
N ASN A 349 9.75 -17.42 11.52
CA ASN A 349 9.44 -15.99 11.45
C ASN A 349 10.36 -15.23 10.49
N ASP A 350 11.65 -15.60 10.44
CA ASP A 350 12.59 -14.98 9.51
C ASP A 350 12.26 -15.35 8.06
N GLN A 351 11.79 -16.57 7.79
CA GLN A 351 11.28 -16.95 6.45
C GLN A 351 10.05 -16.11 6.05
N LEU A 352 9.08 -15.92 6.96
CA LEU A 352 7.89 -15.09 6.72
C LEU A 352 8.25 -13.61 6.53
N MET A 353 9.05 -13.06 7.44
CA MET A 353 9.43 -11.65 7.45
C MET A 353 10.27 -11.25 6.22
N LEU A 354 11.13 -12.14 5.74
CA LEU A 354 12.04 -11.85 4.64
C LEU A 354 11.43 -12.17 3.26
N LEU A 355 10.26 -12.80 3.21
CA LEU A 355 9.69 -13.31 1.96
C LEU A 355 9.47 -12.21 0.91
N GLU A 356 8.72 -11.16 1.24
CA GLU A 356 8.46 -10.06 0.30
C GLU A 356 9.70 -9.22 0.00
N LYS A 357 10.70 -9.23 0.89
CA LYS A 357 12.00 -8.58 0.64
C LYS A 357 12.74 -9.25 -0.52
N CYS A 358 12.47 -10.53 -0.80
CA CYS A 358 13.02 -11.22 -1.97
C CYS A 358 12.51 -10.65 -3.30
N TYR A 359 11.43 -9.86 -3.30
CA TYR A 359 10.94 -9.17 -4.49
C TYR A 359 11.75 -7.92 -4.85
N THR A 360 12.68 -7.50 -3.99
CA THR A 360 13.47 -6.29 -4.23
C THR A 360 14.65 -6.56 -5.16
N HIS A 361 14.87 -5.66 -6.12
CA HIS A 361 16.02 -5.66 -7.01
C HIS A 361 16.88 -4.42 -6.80
N GLY A 362 18.20 -4.60 -6.66
CA GLY A 362 19.14 -3.54 -6.27
C GLY A 362 19.19 -2.36 -7.23
N GLU A 363 19.00 -2.60 -8.53
CA GLU A 363 19.00 -1.55 -9.57
C GLU A 363 17.66 -0.80 -9.69
N GLY A 364 16.61 -1.27 -9.02
CA GLY A 364 15.26 -0.77 -9.19
C GLY A 364 14.59 -1.28 -10.46
N SER A 365 13.39 -0.78 -10.72
CA SER A 365 12.62 -1.11 -11.92
C SER A 365 13.11 -0.30 -13.12
N HIS A 366 12.76 -0.74 -14.33
CA HIS A 366 13.03 0.00 -15.56
C HIS A 366 12.64 1.49 -15.42
N HIS A 367 13.59 2.39 -15.68
CA HIS A 367 13.49 3.85 -15.50
C HIS A 367 13.21 4.39 -14.07
N ARG A 368 13.15 3.52 -13.05
CA ARG A 368 12.70 3.87 -11.70
C ARG A 368 13.60 3.21 -10.62
N PRO A 369 14.80 3.77 -10.38
CA PRO A 369 15.80 3.15 -9.48
C PRO A 369 15.37 3.07 -8.01
N TYR A 370 14.46 3.94 -7.58
CA TYR A 370 13.90 3.92 -6.22
C TYR A 370 12.77 2.89 -6.04
N MET A 371 12.20 2.40 -7.14
CA MET A 371 11.12 1.40 -7.12
C MET A 371 11.71 0.01 -7.27
N LYS A 372 12.14 -0.59 -6.17
CA LYS A 372 12.88 -1.85 -6.14
C LYS A 372 11.99 -3.08 -6.09
N ASN A 373 10.72 -2.97 -5.72
CA ASN A 373 9.82 -4.12 -5.74
C ASN A 373 9.44 -4.50 -7.18
N MET A 374 9.80 -5.71 -7.60
CA MET A 374 9.58 -6.19 -8.97
C MET A 374 8.17 -6.72 -9.19
N VAL A 375 7.47 -7.11 -8.13
CA VAL A 375 6.13 -7.71 -8.19
C VAL A 375 5.05 -6.63 -8.18
N PHE A 376 5.26 -5.54 -7.45
CA PHE A 376 4.30 -4.47 -7.30
C PHE A 376 4.94 -3.08 -7.38
N GLY A 377 4.30 -2.17 -8.11
CA GLY A 377 4.68 -0.76 -8.13
C GLY A 377 3.60 0.14 -8.71
N THR A 378 3.92 1.43 -8.81
CA THR A 378 3.03 2.42 -9.40
C THR A 378 2.98 2.28 -10.93
N ASP A 379 1.93 2.80 -11.55
CA ASP A 379 1.93 3.06 -12.99
C ASP A 379 2.93 4.17 -13.32
N ASN A 380 3.56 4.09 -14.49
CA ASN A 380 4.34 5.19 -15.03
C ASN A 380 3.43 6.35 -15.52
N MET A 381 2.18 6.06 -15.90
CA MET A 381 1.23 7.05 -16.45
C MET A 381 0.27 7.62 -15.39
N ASN A 382 -0.01 6.87 -14.32
CA ASN A 382 -0.87 7.26 -13.20
C ASN A 382 -0.28 6.78 -11.89
N GLN A 383 0.44 7.65 -11.19
CA GLN A 383 1.14 7.25 -9.96
C GLN A 383 0.20 6.86 -8.81
N TYR A 384 -1.11 7.12 -8.91
CA TYR A 384 -2.12 6.64 -7.96
C TYR A 384 -2.65 5.23 -8.30
N GLY A 385 -2.40 4.75 -9.52
CA GLY A 385 -2.78 3.43 -10.02
C GLY A 385 -1.68 2.39 -9.79
N GLY A 386 -2.08 1.21 -9.29
CA GLY A 386 -1.17 0.12 -8.98
C GLY A 386 -1.08 -0.93 -10.04
N TRP A 387 0.12 -1.41 -10.28
CA TRP A 387 0.34 -2.46 -11.24
C TRP A 387 1.24 -3.56 -10.70
N LEU A 388 0.85 -4.78 -11.03
CA LEU A 388 1.69 -5.96 -10.87
C LEU A 388 2.68 -6.03 -12.03
N ALA A 389 3.93 -6.42 -11.73
CA ALA A 389 5.05 -6.46 -12.68
C ALA A 389 5.30 -5.12 -13.40
N PRO A 390 5.47 -4.00 -12.67
CA PRO A 390 5.48 -2.67 -13.27
C PRO A 390 6.64 -2.48 -14.27
N GLY A 391 7.84 -3.00 -13.99
CA GLY A 391 8.97 -2.94 -14.94
C GLY A 391 8.73 -3.71 -16.24
N VAL A 392 8.03 -4.85 -16.17
CA VAL A 392 7.65 -5.63 -17.36
C VAL A 392 6.59 -4.87 -18.18
N ARG A 393 5.60 -4.26 -17.50
CA ARG A 393 4.54 -3.49 -18.15
C ARG A 393 5.08 -2.25 -18.85
N ASP A 394 5.98 -1.51 -18.22
CA ASP A 394 6.63 -0.36 -18.85
C ASP A 394 7.38 -0.77 -20.12
N ALA A 395 8.21 -1.82 -20.03
CA ALA A 395 8.97 -2.32 -21.17
C ALA A 395 8.04 -2.79 -22.31
N LEU A 396 6.94 -3.47 -21.99
CA LEU A 396 5.94 -3.91 -22.97
C LEU A 396 5.20 -2.73 -23.61
N TRP A 397 4.85 -1.72 -22.82
CA TRP A 397 4.19 -0.51 -23.29
C TRP A 397 5.08 0.27 -24.26
N GLU A 398 6.37 0.40 -23.94
CA GLU A 398 7.38 1.03 -24.80
C GLU A 398 7.57 0.23 -26.09
N ALA A 399 7.77 -1.09 -25.98
CA ALA A 399 7.98 -1.97 -27.13
C ALA A 399 6.79 -1.95 -28.10
N LYS A 400 5.55 -1.97 -27.59
CA LYS A 400 4.32 -1.94 -28.39
C LYS A 400 4.17 -0.65 -29.22
N ARG A 401 4.72 0.47 -28.75
CA ARG A 401 4.59 1.78 -29.42
C ARG A 401 5.69 2.04 -30.45
N CYS A 402 6.70 1.17 -30.56
CA CYS A 402 7.74 1.31 -31.57
C CYS A 402 7.16 1.04 -32.97
N SER A 403 7.16 2.05 -33.83
CA SER A 403 6.53 2.02 -35.17
C SER A 403 7.26 1.17 -36.22
N THR A 404 8.46 0.70 -35.91
CA THR A 404 9.30 -0.20 -36.73
C THR A 404 9.94 -1.19 -35.79
N SER A 405 9.99 -2.50 -36.12
CA SER A 405 10.58 -3.57 -35.31
C SER A 405 11.78 -3.06 -34.48
N CYS A 406 11.64 -3.04 -33.16
CA CYS A 406 12.63 -2.53 -32.21
C CYS A 406 13.19 -3.70 -31.39
N PRO A 407 14.16 -4.48 -31.93
CA PRO A 407 14.75 -5.61 -31.21
C PRO A 407 15.28 -5.24 -29.82
N GLN A 408 15.78 -4.01 -29.67
CA GLN A 408 16.29 -3.50 -28.39
C GLN A 408 15.20 -3.35 -27.34
N ALA A 409 14.00 -2.87 -27.71
CA ALA A 409 12.89 -2.74 -26.77
C ALA A 409 12.39 -4.13 -26.30
N TRP A 410 12.35 -5.11 -27.21
CA TRP A 410 11.99 -6.48 -26.86
C TRP A 410 13.08 -7.20 -26.04
N GLN A 411 14.35 -6.84 -26.20
CA GLN A 411 15.41 -7.29 -25.27
C GLN A 411 15.18 -6.76 -23.86
N VAL A 412 14.75 -5.51 -23.69
CA VAL A 412 14.39 -4.96 -22.38
C VAL A 412 13.19 -5.72 -21.79
N VAL A 413 12.17 -6.05 -22.58
CA VAL A 413 11.05 -6.90 -22.12
C VAL A 413 11.55 -8.24 -21.58
N GLN A 414 12.43 -8.93 -22.31
CA GLN A 414 13.00 -10.20 -21.87
C GLN A 414 13.85 -10.05 -20.59
N GLN A 415 14.62 -8.96 -20.49
CA GLN A 415 15.39 -8.64 -19.29
C GLN A 415 14.48 -8.44 -18.08
N GLN A 416 13.43 -7.62 -18.19
CA GLN A 416 12.49 -7.35 -17.11
C GLN A 416 11.74 -8.61 -16.68
N LEU A 417 11.34 -9.46 -17.64
CA LEU A 417 10.75 -10.77 -17.34
C LEU A 417 11.74 -11.66 -16.56
N SER A 418 13.02 -11.67 -16.93
CA SER A 418 14.06 -12.44 -16.25
C SER A 418 14.29 -11.95 -14.81
N VAL A 419 14.32 -10.63 -14.60
CA VAL A 419 14.45 -10.03 -13.27
C VAL A 419 13.26 -10.41 -12.38
N LEU A 420 12.04 -10.29 -12.89
CA LEU A 420 10.83 -10.71 -12.16
C LEU A 420 10.85 -12.21 -11.82
N GLN A 421 11.29 -13.05 -12.77
CA GLN A 421 11.41 -14.49 -12.55
C GLN A 421 12.42 -14.80 -11.45
N ALA A 422 13.56 -14.12 -11.43
CA ALA A 422 14.58 -14.29 -10.41
C ALA A 422 14.05 -13.90 -9.03
N ALA A 423 13.31 -12.79 -8.93
CA ALA A 423 12.68 -12.31 -7.70
C ALA A 423 11.66 -13.33 -7.13
N ILE A 424 10.73 -13.82 -7.95
CA ILE A 424 9.75 -14.84 -7.53
C ILE A 424 10.43 -16.16 -7.15
N ASN A 425 11.46 -16.56 -7.91
CA ASN A 425 12.21 -17.78 -7.60
C ASN A 425 13.01 -17.64 -6.30
N ALA A 426 13.56 -16.46 -6.00
CA ALA A 426 14.23 -16.20 -4.72
C ALA A 426 13.25 -16.32 -3.54
N ALA A 427 12.04 -15.76 -3.67
CA ALA A 427 10.99 -15.92 -2.67
C ALA A 427 10.61 -17.40 -2.47
N ALA A 428 10.50 -18.18 -3.55
CA ALA A 428 10.23 -19.62 -3.47
C ALA A 428 11.35 -20.39 -2.75
N LEU A 429 12.61 -19.97 -2.90
CA LEU A 429 13.75 -20.56 -2.20
C LEU A 429 13.78 -20.17 -0.72
N ALA A 430 13.38 -18.94 -0.37
CA ALA A 430 13.33 -18.46 1.01
C ALA A 430 12.38 -19.28 1.91
N LEU A 431 11.33 -19.87 1.33
CA LEU A 431 10.38 -20.73 2.05
C LEU A 431 10.86 -22.18 2.23
N LYS A 432 11.94 -22.60 1.57
CA LYS A 432 12.49 -23.95 1.72
C LYS A 432 13.25 -24.10 3.04
N ASP A 433 13.31 -25.33 3.53
CA ASP A 433 14.08 -25.65 4.73
C ASP A 433 15.56 -25.31 4.57
N ILE A 434 16.10 -24.64 5.58
CA ILE A 434 17.53 -24.40 5.70
C ILE A 434 18.16 -25.73 6.15
N GLN A 435 18.71 -26.49 5.20
CA GLN A 435 19.56 -27.62 5.53
C GLN A 435 20.91 -27.07 6.02
N TYR A 436 21.15 -27.14 7.33
CA TYR A 436 22.51 -27.01 7.85
C TYR A 436 23.26 -28.27 7.43
N MET A 437 24.17 -28.13 6.46
CA MET A 437 25.19 -29.15 6.19
C MET A 437 26.23 -29.16 7.31
#